data_AF-A0ABD6DCX8-F1
#
_entry.id   AF-A0ABD6DCX8-F1
#
_cell.length_a   1.000
_cell.length_b   1.000
_cell.length_c   1.000
_cell.angle_alpha   90.00
_cell.angle_beta   90.00
_cell.angle_gamma   90.00
#
_symmetry.space_group_name_H-M   'P 1'
#
loop_
_entity.id
_entity.type
_entity.pdbx_description
1 polymer ?
#
loop_
_entity_poly.entity_id
_entity_poly.type
_entity_poly.pdbx_seq_one_letter_code
_entity_poly.pdbx_strand_id
1 'polypeptide(L)'
;MSDSTPDITDVKAWLDDEYNQYMSTYLYDSYLRLTNGSAAHFVDIRITDDEEIQLFGERYGDQIDKRCEATRKSLLETLSSTI
;
A
#
# COMPACT_ATOMS: atom_id res chain seq x y z
N MET A 1 -4.85 -13.95 -21.28
CA MET A 1 -4.87 -13.52 -19.87
C MET A 1 -4.87 -12.02 -19.92
N SER A 2 -5.85 -11.35 -19.33
CA SER A 2 -5.93 -9.89 -19.41
C SER A 2 -4.87 -9.31 -18.48
N ASP A 3 -3.77 -8.81 -19.03
CA ASP A 3 -2.82 -7.93 -18.33
C ASP A 3 -3.55 -6.62 -18.02
N SER A 4 -4.36 -6.66 -16.98
CA SER A 4 -5.13 -5.51 -16.52
C SER A 4 -4.36 -4.95 -15.34
N THR A 5 -3.92 -3.70 -15.44
CA THR A 5 -3.35 -2.95 -14.32
C THR A 5 -4.27 -3.12 -13.11
N PRO A 6 -3.74 -3.51 -11.94
CA PRO A 6 -4.57 -3.75 -10.77
C PRO A 6 -5.29 -2.46 -10.39
N ASP A 7 -6.49 -2.59 -9.83
CA ASP A 7 -7.16 -1.47 -9.17
C ASP A 7 -6.88 -1.44 -7.66
N ILE A 8 -7.37 -0.41 -6.97
CA ILE A 8 -7.11 -0.26 -5.53
C ILE A 8 -7.80 -1.33 -4.68
N THR A 9 -8.84 -1.97 -5.20
CA THR A 9 -9.54 -3.10 -4.56
C THR A 9 -8.68 -4.35 -4.63
N ASP A 10 -8.02 -4.59 -5.76
CA ASP A 10 -7.04 -5.68 -5.91
C ASP A 10 -5.91 -5.50 -4.90
N VAL A 11 -5.36 -4.29 -4.81
CA VAL A 11 -4.32 -3.94 -3.82
C VAL A 11 -4.79 -4.21 -2.40
N LYS A 12 -6.03 -3.83 -2.05
CA LYS A 12 -6.60 -4.12 -0.73
C LYS A 12 -6.65 -5.61 -0.44
N ALA A 13 -7.12 -6.41 -1.40
CA ALA A 13 -7.20 -7.86 -1.23
C ALA A 13 -5.80 -8.48 -0.99
N TRP A 14 -4.76 -7.98 -1.66
CA TRP A 14 -3.39 -8.44 -1.45
C TRP A 14 -2.89 -8.13 -0.03
N LEU A 15 -3.20 -6.95 0.50
CA LEU A 15 -2.78 -6.56 1.86
C LEU A 15 -3.57 -7.29 2.94
N ASP A 16 -4.87 -7.52 2.73
CA ASP A 16 -5.70 -8.28 3.65
C ASP A 16 -5.25 -9.75 3.74
N ASP A 17 -4.71 -10.32 2.66
CA ASP A 17 -4.12 -11.67 2.65
C ASP A 17 -2.80 -11.73 3.43
N GLU A 18 -1.93 -10.71 3.28
CA GLU A 18 -0.58 -10.71 3.84
C GLU A 18 -0.50 -10.18 5.29
N TYR A 19 -1.24 -9.12 5.63
CA TYR A 19 -1.01 -8.33 6.85
C TYR A 19 -2.14 -8.36 7.90
N ASN A 20 -3.20 -9.14 7.65
CA ASN A 20 -4.44 -9.21 8.45
C ASN A 20 -4.23 -9.36 9.98
N GLN A 21 -3.14 -10.00 10.41
CA GLN A 21 -2.92 -10.31 11.82
C GLN A 21 -2.40 -9.12 12.65
N TYR A 22 -1.79 -8.10 12.02
CA TYR A 22 -1.07 -7.03 12.73
C TYR A 22 -1.37 -5.62 12.23
N MET A 23 -1.95 -5.51 11.03
CA MET A 23 -2.29 -4.23 10.41
C MET A 23 -3.75 -4.23 10.00
N SER A 24 -4.36 -3.04 10.02
CA SER A 24 -5.69 -2.78 9.48
C SER A 24 -5.58 -2.03 8.15
N THR A 25 -6.47 -2.35 7.22
CA THR A 25 -6.61 -1.65 5.95
C THR A 25 -7.89 -0.79 5.93
N TYR A 26 -7.77 0.46 5.45
CA TYR A 26 -8.89 1.38 5.30
C TYR A 26 -8.90 1.96 3.89
N LEU A 27 -9.98 1.71 3.14
CA LEU A 27 -10.14 2.27 1.80
C LEU A 27 -10.79 3.65 1.90
N TYR A 28 -10.11 4.65 1.34
CA TYR A 28 -10.61 6.01 1.14
C TYR A 28 -10.81 6.28 -0.35
N ASP A 29 -11.48 7.39 -0.69
CA ASP A 29 -11.84 7.74 -2.07
C ASP A 29 -10.63 7.79 -3.03
N SER A 30 -9.44 8.14 -2.53
CA SER A 30 -8.24 8.34 -3.35
C SER A 30 -7.03 7.47 -2.98
N TYR A 31 -7.11 6.69 -1.91
CA TYR A 31 -6.01 5.84 -1.44
C TYR A 31 -6.48 4.76 -0.47
N LEU A 32 -5.64 3.75 -0.26
CA LEU A 32 -5.79 2.70 0.74
C LEU A 32 -4.77 2.93 1.85
N ARG A 33 -5.20 2.99 3.10
CA ARG A 33 -4.30 3.06 4.26
C ARG A 33 -4.05 1.68 4.83
N LEU A 34 -2.80 1.37 5.13
CA LEU A 34 -2.32 0.26 5.96
C LEU A 34 -1.73 0.84 7.26
N THR A 35 -2.17 0.37 8.44
CA THR A 35 -1.71 0.93 9.73
C THR A 35 -1.82 -0.08 10.88
N ASN A 36 -1.03 0.09 11.95
CA ASN A 36 -1.20 -0.65 13.22
C ASN A 36 -2.19 0.05 14.17
N GLY A 37 -2.90 1.08 13.71
CA GLY A 37 -3.80 1.90 14.53
C GLY A 37 -3.10 3.06 15.25
N SER A 38 -1.78 3.20 15.10
CA SER A 38 -1.03 4.38 15.57
C SER A 38 -1.07 5.50 14.54
N ALA A 39 -1.25 6.73 15.02
CA ALA A 39 -1.07 7.93 14.19
C ALA A 39 0.39 8.09 13.69
N ALA A 40 1.35 7.49 14.39
CA ALA A 40 2.77 7.53 14.05
C ALA A 40 3.22 6.33 13.19
N HIS A 41 2.32 5.46 12.73
CA HIS A 41 2.72 4.37 11.84
C HIS A 41 1.60 4.00 10.86
N PHE A 42 1.70 4.54 9.65
CA PHE A 42 0.77 4.26 8.57
C PHE A 42 1.44 4.42 7.20
N VAL A 43 0.92 3.66 6.23
CA VAL A 43 1.25 3.78 4.82
C VAL A 43 -0.05 3.94 4.04
N ASP A 44 -0.19 5.06 3.36
CA ASP A 44 -1.20 5.30 2.35
C ASP A 44 -0.67 4.84 0.99
N ILE A 45 -1.53 4.18 0.23
CA ILE A 45 -1.20 3.48 -1.00
C ILE A 45 -2.18 3.94 -2.07
N ARG A 46 -1.67 4.36 -3.22
CA ARG A 46 -2.52 4.73 -4.37
C ARG A 46 -1.90 4.25 -5.67
N ILE A 47 -2.74 4.03 -6.67
CA ILE A 47 -2.30 3.84 -8.05
C ILE A 47 -2.25 5.22 -8.71
N THR A 48 -1.15 5.50 -9.37
CA THR A 48 -0.89 6.77 -10.06
C THR A 48 -1.33 6.71 -11.51
N ASP A 49 -1.41 7.86 -12.17
CA ASP A 49 -1.73 7.95 -13.60
C ASP A 49 -0.67 7.27 -14.49
N ASP A 50 0.55 7.09 -13.97
CA ASP A 50 1.67 6.37 -14.61
C ASP A 50 1.59 4.84 -14.42
N GLU A 51 0.46 4.32 -13.90
CA GLU A 51 0.25 2.90 -13.57
C GLU A 51 1.27 2.34 -12.56
N GLU A 52 1.84 3.20 -11.72
CA GLU A 52 2.69 2.81 -10.59
C GLU A 52 1.90 2.82 -9.28
N ILE A 53 2.32 1.98 -8.32
CA ILE A 53 1.86 2.10 -6.94
C ILE A 53 2.77 3.06 -6.19
N GLN A 54 2.19 4.13 -5.63
CA GLN A 54 2.87 5.02 -4.70
C GLN A 54 2.50 4.63 -3.25
N LEU A 55 3.52 4.54 -2.41
CA LEU A 55 3.42 4.35 -0.97
C LEU A 55 3.90 5.63 -0.30
N PHE A 56 3.06 6.26 0.51
CA PHE A 56 3.39 7.49 1.23
C PHE A 56 2.84 7.46 2.65
N GLY A 57 3.44 8.20 3.58
CA GLY A 57 2.98 8.20 4.97
C GLY A 57 4.09 8.47 5.98
N GLU A 58 3.98 7.85 7.15
CA GLU A 58 4.90 8.06 8.26
C GLU A 58 5.17 6.76 9.02
N ARG A 59 6.44 6.57 9.40
CA ARG A 59 6.89 5.57 10.36
C ARG A 59 7.71 6.24 11.45
N TYR A 60 7.09 6.47 12.61
CA TYR A 60 7.68 7.01 13.83
C TYR A 60 8.48 8.31 13.60
N GLY A 61 7.93 9.23 12.81
CA GLY A 61 8.57 10.49 12.44
C GLY A 61 9.37 10.46 11.13
N ASP A 62 9.66 9.27 10.58
CA ASP A 62 10.28 9.15 9.25
C ASP A 62 9.21 9.21 8.15
N GLN A 63 9.40 10.12 7.19
CA GLN A 63 8.50 10.24 6.04
C GLN A 63 8.72 9.09 5.06
N ILE A 64 7.61 8.54 4.57
CA ILE A 64 7.58 7.54 3.52
C ILE A 64 7.12 8.23 2.24
N ASP A 65 7.89 8.09 1.17
CA ASP A 65 7.48 8.35 -0.21
C ASP A 65 8.27 7.42 -1.14
N LYS A 66 7.64 6.35 -1.60
CA LYS A 66 8.23 5.32 -2.46
C LYS A 66 7.28 5.00 -3.60
N ARG A 67 7.84 4.51 -4.70
CA ARG A 67 7.09 4.03 -5.86
C ARG A 67 7.58 2.66 -6.29
N CYS A 68 6.68 1.84 -6.79
CA CYS A 68 6.99 0.56 -7.39
C CYS A 68 6.00 0.22 -8.50
N GLU A 69 6.34 -0.77 -9.31
CA GLU A 69 5.43 -1.32 -10.32
C GLU A 69 4.11 -1.76 -9.69
N ALA A 70 3.00 -1.60 -10.43
CA ALA A 70 1.68 -2.04 -9.99
C ALA A 70 1.51 -3.57 -10.06
N THR A 71 2.32 -4.29 -9.28
CA THR A 71 2.24 -5.74 -9.12
C THR A 71 2.22 -6.11 -7.64
N ARG A 72 1.57 -7.24 -7.31
CA ARG A 72 1.56 -7.77 -5.94
C ARG A 72 2.97 -7.92 -5.38
N LYS A 73 3.89 -8.48 -6.18
CA LYS A 73 5.27 -8.73 -5.74
C LYS A 73 5.99 -7.43 -5.39
N SER A 74 6.01 -6.47 -6.31
CA SER A 74 6.71 -5.20 -6.13
C SER A 74 6.15 -4.40 -4.95
N LEU A 75 4.83 -4.44 -4.73
CA LEU A 75 4.18 -3.84 -3.57
C LEU A 75 4.67 -4.47 -2.25
N LEU A 76 4.61 -5.80 -2.13
CA LEU A 76 4.96 -6.50 -0.89
C LEU A 76 6.45 -6.36 -0.56
N GLU A 77 7.32 -6.44 -1.57
CA GLU A 77 8.76 -6.18 -1.39
C GLU A 77 9.00 -4.74 -0.90
N THR A 78 8.33 -3.76 -1.52
CA THR A 78 8.46 -2.36 -1.11
C THR A 78 7.95 -2.13 0.31
N LEU A 79 6.79 -2.68 0.69
CA LEU A 79 6.25 -2.61 2.05
C LEU A 79 7.19 -3.23 3.07
N SER A 80 7.71 -4.43 2.81
CA SER A 80 8.62 -5.13 3.74
C SER A 80 9.89 -4.33 4.08
N SER A 81 10.36 -3.49 3.15
CA SER A 81 11.51 -2.60 3.35
C SER A 81 11.15 -1.23 3.94
N THR A 82 9.87 -0.98 4.20
CA THR A 82 9.32 0.33 4.60
C THR A 82 8.76 0.31 6.00
N ILE A 83 7.93 -0.69 6.35
CA ILE A 83 7.24 -0.81 7.65
C ILE A 83 7.95 -1.72 8.65
#